data_AF-A0A0L8BK14-F1
#
_entry.id   AF-A0A0L8BK14-F1
#
_cell.length_a   1.000
_cell.length_b   1.000
_cell.length_c   1.000
_cell.angle_alpha   90.00
_cell.angle_beta   90.00
_cell.angle_gamma   90.00
#
_symmetry.space_group_name_H-M   'P 1'
#
loop_
_entity.id
_entity.type
_entity.pdbx_description
1 polymer ?
#
loop_
_entity_poly.entity_id
_entity_poly.type
_entity_poly.pdbx_seq_one_letter_code
_entity_poly.pdbx_strand_id
1 'polypeptide(L)'
;MAELTLEELSYLAAKARLPEKLVLDTAKASVASFRDVWPQEKNNLMLSKEVVAAVDAHLITLSLLKECSSGTRVGSTRCRSMRLPEYETITCRRVSVLTRP
;
A
#
# COMPACT_ATOMS: atom_id res chain seq x y z
N MET A 1 -19.83 7.79 8.83
CA MET A 1 -18.80 7.32 7.88
C MET A 1 -17.80 6.52 8.67
N ALA A 2 -17.47 5.29 8.24
CA ALA A 2 -16.45 4.48 8.89
C ALA A 2 -15.08 5.16 8.71
N GLU A 3 -14.25 5.13 9.76
CA GLU A 3 -12.89 5.65 9.70
C GLU A 3 -12.01 4.66 8.94
N LEU A 4 -11.29 5.13 7.92
CA LEU A 4 -10.34 4.29 7.17
C LEU A 4 -9.04 4.17 7.96
N THR A 5 -8.85 3.04 8.63
CA THR A 5 -7.63 2.65 9.36
C THR A 5 -6.97 1.44 8.72
N LEU A 6 -5.75 1.08 9.15
CA LEU A 6 -5.11 -0.15 8.67
C LEU A 6 -5.87 -1.41 9.09
N GLU A 7 -6.51 -1.40 10.25
CA GLU A 7 -7.35 -2.52 10.73
C GLU A 7 -8.64 -2.66 9.90
N GLU A 8 -9.25 -1.55 9.50
CA GLU A 8 -10.41 -1.62 8.61
C GLU A 8 -10.01 -2.12 7.22
N LEU A 9 -8.83 -1.73 6.73
CA LEU A 9 -8.30 -2.28 5.48
C LEU A 9 -8.00 -3.78 5.56
N SER A 10 -7.50 -4.30 6.69
CA SER A 10 -7.32 -5.74 6.85
C SER A 10 -8.66 -6.46 6.89
N TYR A 11 -9.64 -5.91 7.60
CA TYR A 11 -11.00 -6.45 7.63
C TYR A 11 -11.64 -6.50 6.22
N LEU A 12 -11.53 -5.42 5.45
CA LEU A 12 -12.01 -5.37 4.07
C LEU A 12 -11.28 -6.37 3.16
N ALA A 13 -9.96 -6.52 3.33
CA ALA A 13 -9.17 -7.50 2.59
C ALA A 13 -9.62 -8.94 2.91
N ALA A 14 -9.82 -9.27 4.19
CA ALA A 14 -10.33 -10.56 4.63
C ALA A 14 -11.73 -10.83 4.06
N LYS A 15 -12.62 -9.83 4.11
CA LYS A 15 -13.97 -9.91 3.54
C LYS A 15 -13.96 -10.12 2.03
N ALA A 16 -13.00 -9.51 1.33
CA ALA A 16 -12.80 -9.67 -0.11
C ALA A 16 -12.02 -10.95 -0.48
N ARG A 17 -11.57 -11.76 0.50
CA ARG A 17 -10.71 -12.94 0.32
C ARG A 17 -9.38 -12.61 -0.38
N LEU A 18 -8.88 -11.40 -0.15
CA LEU A 18 -7.57 -10.95 -0.64
C LEU A 18 -6.48 -11.22 0.40
N PRO A 19 -5.21 -11.36 -0.02
CA PRO A 19 -4.10 -11.45 0.91
C PRO A 19 -3.94 -10.12 1.69
N GLU A 20 -4.26 -10.13 2.99
CA GLU A 20 -4.23 -8.92 3.85
C GLU A 20 -2.88 -8.21 3.80
N LYS A 21 -1.78 -8.96 3.84
CA LYS A 21 -0.42 -8.42 3.74
C LYS A 21 -0.23 -7.59 2.47
N LEU A 22 -0.68 -8.07 1.32
CA LEU A 22 -0.53 -7.36 0.05
C LEU A 22 -1.31 -6.05 0.06
N VAL A 23 -2.52 -6.07 0.61
CA VAL A 23 -3.36 -4.87 0.72
C VAL A 23 -2.72 -3.84 1.64
N LEU A 24 -2.25 -4.25 2.82
CA LEU A 24 -1.62 -3.35 3.79
C LEU A 24 -0.28 -2.78 3.27
N ASP A 25 0.55 -3.59 2.62
CA ASP A 25 1.81 -3.11 2.03
C ASP A 25 1.53 -2.11 0.89
N THR A 26 0.53 -2.38 0.05
CA THR A 26 0.12 -1.47 -1.04
C THR A 26 -0.46 -0.17 -0.49
N ALA A 27 -1.26 -0.23 0.58
CA ALA A 27 -1.80 0.95 1.23
C ALA A 27 -0.67 1.84 1.78
N LYS A 28 0.30 1.24 2.50
CA LYS A 28 1.48 1.96 3.01
C LYS A 28 2.31 2.58 1.90
N ALA A 29 2.59 1.82 0.83
CA ALA A 29 3.36 2.31 -0.31
C ALA A 29 2.66 3.47 -1.03
N SER A 30 1.34 3.38 -1.19
CA SER A 30 0.52 4.44 -1.80
C SER A 30 0.55 5.72 -0.98
N VAL A 31 0.40 5.61 0.36
CA VAL A 31 0.48 6.77 1.26
C VAL A 31 1.85 7.40 1.23
N ALA A 32 2.91 6.60 1.29
CA ALA A 32 4.28 7.10 1.20
C ALA A 32 4.51 7.86 -0.11
N SER A 33 4.16 7.23 -1.24
CA SER A 33 4.31 7.84 -2.58
C SER A 33 3.51 9.14 -2.69
N PHE A 34 2.28 9.18 -2.17
CA PHE A 34 1.47 10.39 -2.18
C PHE A 34 2.09 11.50 -1.33
N ARG A 35 2.58 11.19 -0.13
CA ARG A 35 3.24 12.17 0.75
C ARG A 35 4.48 12.79 0.12
N ASP A 36 5.21 12.01 -0.68
CA ASP A 36 6.43 12.48 -1.33
C ASP A 36 6.12 13.33 -2.57
N VAL A 37 5.16 12.91 -3.40
CA VAL A 37 4.83 13.55 -4.68
C VAL A 37 3.95 14.79 -4.50
N TRP A 38 2.95 14.75 -3.62
CA TRP A 38 1.98 15.84 -3.43
C TRP A 38 2.60 17.22 -3.19
N PRO A 39 3.58 17.43 -2.28
CA PRO A 39 4.16 18.75 -2.07
C PRO A 39 4.94 19.28 -3.29
N GLN A 40 5.43 18.39 -4.16
CA GLN A 40 6.16 18.76 -5.37
C GLN A 40 5.20 19.15 -6.50
N GLU A 41 4.15 18.36 -6.70
CA GLU A 41 3.25 18.49 -7.84
C GLU A 41 2.05 19.42 -7.60
N LYS A 42 1.67 19.71 -6.34
CA LYS A 42 0.44 20.50 -6.06
C LYS A 42 0.41 21.90 -6.70
N ASN A 43 1.59 22.48 -6.96
CA ASN A 43 1.72 23.77 -7.65
C ASN A 43 1.81 23.62 -9.18
N ASN A 44 2.12 22.42 -9.67
CA ASN A 44 2.27 22.10 -11.10
C ASN A 44 0.94 21.66 -11.74
N LEU A 45 0.02 21.08 -10.96
CA LEU A 45 -1.21 20.43 -11.45
C LEU A 45 -2.30 21.39 -12.01
N MET A 46 -2.02 22.69 -12.17
CA MET A 46 -2.99 23.71 -12.62
C MET A 46 -4.35 23.64 -11.87
N LEU A 47 -4.32 23.28 -10.58
CA LEU A 47 -5.51 23.19 -9.74
C LEU A 47 -5.83 24.55 -9.13
N SER A 48 -7.12 24.80 -8.86
CA SER A 48 -7.51 25.98 -8.08
C SER A 48 -6.99 25.88 -6.65
N LYS A 49 -6.64 27.03 -6.07
CA LYS A 49 -6.09 27.09 -4.69
C LYS A 49 -7.05 26.49 -3.66
N GLU A 50 -8.35 26.58 -3.91
CA GLU A 50 -9.40 25.99 -3.07
C GLU A 50 -9.32 24.47 -3.02
N VAL A 51 -9.08 23.82 -4.17
CA VAL A 51 -8.94 22.36 -4.25
C VAL A 51 -7.67 21.91 -3.54
N VAL A 52 -6.55 22.62 -3.74
CA VAL A 52 -5.29 22.32 -3.04
C VAL A 52 -5.47 22.45 -1.52
N ALA A 53 -6.14 23.49 -1.06
CA ALA A 53 -6.42 23.70 0.36
C ALA A 53 -7.35 22.63 0.95
N ALA A 54 -8.37 22.20 0.20
CA ALA A 54 -9.26 21.12 0.61
C ALA A 54 -8.51 19.79 0.76
N VAL A 55 -7.64 19.45 -0.20
CA VAL A 55 -6.79 18.26 -0.12
C VAL A 55 -5.85 18.35 1.08
N ASP A 56 -5.14 19.47 1.27
CA ASP A 56 -4.23 19.66 2.41
C ASP A 56 -4.98 19.52 3.76
N ALA A 57 -6.23 20.00 3.87
CA ALA A 57 -7.06 19.82 5.06
C ALA A 57 -7.45 18.34 5.31
N HIS A 58 -7.74 17.58 4.24
CA HIS A 58 -8.03 16.16 4.35
C HIS A 58 -6.80 15.35 4.82
N LEU A 59 -5.59 15.73 4.41
CA LEU A 59 -4.36 15.03 4.81
C LEU A 59 -4.11 15.07 6.33
N ILE A 60 -4.54 16.14 7.00
CA ILE A 60 -4.42 16.29 8.46
C ILE A 60 -5.44 15.40 9.20
N THR A 61 -6.60 15.21 8.56
CA THR A 61 -7.76 14.53 9.15
C THR A 61 -7.65 13.01 9.02
N LEU A 62 -7.09 12.50 7.92
CA LEU A 62 -7.00 11.07 7.65
C LEU A 62 -6.07 10.33 8.65
N SER A 63 -6.66 9.48 9.48
CA SER A 63 -5.97 8.66 10.48
C SER A 63 -4.97 7.68 9.86
N LEU A 64 -5.26 7.18 8.65
CA LEU A 64 -4.38 6.30 7.88
C LEU A 64 -2.98 6.90 7.59
N LEU A 65 -2.90 8.22 7.37
CA LEU A 65 -1.64 8.93 7.16
C LEU A 65 -0.79 9.02 8.44
N LYS A 66 -1.43 9.01 9.61
CA LYS A 66 -0.75 9.02 10.93
C LYS A 66 -0.22 7.63 11.24
N GLU A 67 -1.04 6.61 11.03
CA GLU A 67 -0.74 5.21 11.36
C GLU A 67 0.37 4.60 10.50
N CYS A 68 0.48 5.01 9.22
CA CYS A 68 1.59 4.57 8.36
C CYS A 68 2.96 5.12 8.78
N SER A 69 3.01 6.19 9.58
CA SER A 69 4.27 6.83 9.99
C SER A 69 4.91 6.24 11.24
N SER A 70 4.19 5.43 12.03
CA SER A 70 4.63 4.92 13.34
C SER A 70 5.20 3.49 13.30
N GLY A 71 5.32 2.87 12.13
CA GLY A 71 5.58 1.43 11.99
C GLY A 71 6.80 1.03 11.16
N THR A 72 8.01 1.47 11.51
CA THR A 72 9.25 0.85 10.99
C THR A 72 9.94 0.00 12.05
N ARG A 73 9.50 -1.25 12.16
CA ARG A 73 10.40 -2.39 12.40
C ARG A 73 9.76 -3.66 11.86
N VAL A 74 9.76 -3.81 10.53
CA VAL A 74 9.70 -5.15 9.95
C VAL A 74 11.14 -5.58 9.77
N GLY A 75 11.52 -6.59 10.55
CA GLY A 75 12.85 -7.16 10.58
C GLY A 75 13.35 -7.52 9.19
N SER A 76 14.66 -7.34 9.02
CA SER A 76 15.47 -7.76 7.89
C SER A 76 15.22 -9.23 7.53
N THR A 77 14.26 -9.48 6.65
CA THR A 77 14.41 -10.56 5.69
C THR A 77 14.89 -9.91 4.41
N ARG A 78 16.10 -10.28 4.00
CA ARG A 78 16.77 -9.86 2.77
C ARG A 78 15.91 -10.22 1.55
N CYS A 79 14.90 -9.40 1.27
CA CYS A 79 14.13 -9.49 0.04
C CYS A 79 14.99 -8.87 -1.06
N ARG A 80 15.58 -9.73 -1.89
CA ARG A 80 15.99 -9.34 -3.24
C ARG A 80 14.83 -8.55 -3.86
N SER A 81 15.18 -7.44 -4.51
CA SER A 81 14.33 -6.66 -5.40
C SER A 81 13.34 -7.54 -6.17
N MET A 82 12.14 -7.72 -5.64
CA MET A 82 11.06 -8.39 -6.34
C MET A 82 10.13 -7.28 -6.77
N ARG A 83 10.48 -6.73 -7.94
CA ARG A 83 9.59 -5.97 -8.79
C ARG A 83 8.37 -6.87 -8.98
N LEU A 84 7.23 -6.51 -8.40
CA LEU A 84 5.99 -7.30 -8.53
C LEU A 84 5.69 -7.44 -10.02
N PRO A 85 5.65 -8.67 -10.59
CA PRO A 85 5.10 -8.84 -11.90
C PRO A 85 3.59 -8.61 -11.78
N GLU A 86 3.10 -7.75 -12.65
CA GLU A 86 1.70 -7.63 -12.99
C GLU A 86 1.09 -9.04 -13.17
N TYR A 87 0.17 -9.39 -12.27
CA TYR A 87 -0.92 -10.36 -12.43
C TYR A 87 -0.68 -11.75 -13.07
N GLU A 88 0.51 -12.33 -13.18
CA GLU A 88 0.58 -13.72 -13.65
C GLU A 88 0.28 -14.74 -12.54
N THR A 89 -0.78 -15.51 -12.79
CA THR A 89 -1.41 -16.53 -11.96
C THR A 89 -0.43 -17.42 -11.19
N ILE A 90 -0.68 -17.56 -9.88
CA ILE A 90 -0.07 -18.59 -9.03
C ILE A 90 -0.50 -19.96 -9.55
N THR A 91 0.30 -20.55 -10.43
CA THR A 91 0.29 -21.99 -10.66
C THR A 91 1.44 -22.58 -9.86
N CYS A 92 1.11 -23.09 -8.67
CA CYS A 92 1.99 -23.99 -7.93
C CYS A 92 2.15 -25.30 -8.72
N ARG A 93 3.06 -25.31 -9.72
CA ARG A 93 3.49 -26.55 -10.35
C ARG A 93 4.48 -27.23 -9.43
N ARG A 94 3.97 -28.14 -8.62
CA ARG A 94 4.73 -29.18 -7.92
C ARG A 94 5.52 -29.98 -8.96
N VAL A 95 6.76 -29.58 -9.24
CA VAL A 95 7.68 -30.40 -10.04
C VAL A 95 8.30 -31.41 -9.10
N SER A 96 7.70 -32.59 -9.11
CA SER A 96 8.21 -33.82 -8.50
C SER A 96 9.64 -34.09 -8.97
N VAL A 97 10.60 -34.09 -8.04
CA VAL A 97 11.90 -34.73 -8.25
C VAL A 97 11.73 -36.24 -8.03
N LEU A 98 11.47 -36.95 -9.13
CA LEU A 98 11.77 -38.38 -9.24
C LEU A 98 12.95 -38.54 -10.18
N THR A 99 14.13 -38.73 -9.61
CA THR A 99 15.28 -39.31 -10.30
C THR A 99 15.87 -40.38 -9.40
N ARG A 100 15.51 -41.63 -9.68
CA ARG A 100 16.30 -42.82 -9.32
C ARG A 100 17.17 -43.17 -10.54
N PRO A 101 18.43 -43.60 -10.35
CA PRO A 101 19.10 -44.47 -11.32
C PRO A 101 18.52 -45.89 -11.28
#